data_AF-A0A1F5P557-F1
#
_entry.id   AF-A0A1F5P557-F1
#
_cell.length_a   1.000
_cell.length_b   1.000
_cell.length_c   1.000
_cell.angle_alpha   90.00
_cell.angle_beta   90.00
_cell.angle_gamma   90.00
#
_symmetry.space_group_name_H-M   'P 1'
#
loop_
_entity.id
_entity.type
_entity.pdbx_description
1 polymer ?
#
loop_
_entity_poly.entity_id
_entity_poly.type
_entity_poly.pdbx_seq_one_letter_code
_entity_poly.pdbx_strand_id
1 'polypeptide(L)'
;MGILKLKYEQLAGKLFPRLKSSPTWFQDSFIFWGSVSSFLLIIILILIILFKLRPSSELVAVHYNVLIGVDLVQRGWYFYVLPLIAVLVLSYNIFLARKFHGFESFASYLLITASILASGILLAAAAALMYLP
;
A
#
# COMPACT_ATOMS: atom_id res chain seq x y z
N MET A 1 -17.25 -44.53 -17.35
CA MET A 1 -16.46 -43.28 -17.32
C MET A 1 -17.12 -42.13 -16.54
N GLY A 2 -18.45 -42.04 -16.44
CA GLY A 2 -19.15 -40.90 -15.79
C GLY A 2 -19.06 -40.77 -14.27
N ILE A 3 -18.84 -41.88 -13.54
CA ILE A 3 -18.81 -41.88 -12.06
C ILE A 3 -17.56 -41.15 -11.51
N LEU A 4 -16.43 -41.26 -12.21
CA LEU A 4 -15.21 -40.53 -11.85
C LEU A 4 -15.41 -39.02 -12.01
N LYS A 5 -16.08 -38.58 -13.08
CA LYS A 5 -16.31 -37.16 -13.37
C LYS A 5 -17.14 -36.47 -12.27
N LEU A 6 -18.20 -37.15 -11.81
CA LEU A 6 -19.04 -36.69 -10.69
C LEU A 6 -18.25 -36.55 -9.38
N LYS A 7 -17.34 -37.50 -9.10
CA LYS A 7 -16.51 -37.47 -7.90
C LYS A 7 -15.49 -36.33 -7.96
N TYR A 8 -14.91 -36.04 -9.13
CA TYR A 8 -13.98 -34.92 -9.31
C TYR A 8 -14.67 -33.57 -9.16
N GLU A 9 -15.87 -33.37 -9.71
CA GLU A 9 -16.59 -32.10 -9.55
C GLU A 9 -17.05 -31.87 -8.10
N GLN A 10 -17.48 -32.92 -7.40
CA GLN A 10 -17.78 -32.83 -5.97
C GLN A 10 -16.52 -32.58 -5.13
N LEU A 11 -15.37 -33.17 -5.48
CA LEU A 11 -14.12 -32.94 -4.78
C LEU A 11 -13.61 -31.51 -5.02
N ALA A 12 -13.72 -31.00 -6.25
CA ALA A 12 -13.36 -29.63 -6.60
C ALA A 12 -14.23 -28.61 -5.87
N GLY A 13 -15.55 -28.84 -5.80
CA GLY A 13 -16.47 -27.98 -5.04
C GLY A 13 -16.24 -28.01 -3.52
N LYS A 14 -15.66 -29.10 -3.00
CA LYS A 14 -15.32 -29.26 -1.58
C LYS A 14 -13.92 -28.71 -1.24
N LEU A 15 -13.00 -28.72 -2.21
CA LEU A 15 -11.65 -28.15 -2.11
C LEU A 15 -11.66 -26.63 -2.25
N PHE A 16 -12.57 -26.09 -3.06
CA PHE A 16 -12.78 -24.65 -3.22
C PHE A 16 -14.21 -24.29 -2.82
N PRO A 17 -14.56 -24.36 -1.52
CA PRO A 17 -15.86 -23.86 -1.08
C PRO A 17 -15.94 -22.41 -1.55
N ARG A 18 -16.95 -22.09 -2.38
CA ARG A 18 -17.21 -20.70 -2.77
C ARG A 18 -17.32 -19.90 -1.49
N LEU A 19 -16.31 -19.07 -1.24
CA LEU A 19 -16.21 -18.28 -0.02
C LEU A 19 -17.52 -17.50 0.08
N LYS A 20 -18.23 -17.76 1.18
CA LYS A 20 -19.54 -17.21 1.56
C LYS A 20 -19.72 -15.80 0.99
N SER A 21 -20.83 -15.55 0.28
CA SER A 21 -21.15 -14.24 -0.29
C SER A 21 -20.92 -13.14 0.75
N SER A 22 -19.82 -12.40 0.60
CA SER A 22 -19.45 -11.37 1.55
C SER A 22 -20.48 -10.25 1.53
N PRO A 23 -20.67 -9.54 2.66
CA PRO A 23 -21.43 -8.30 2.70
C PRO A 23 -20.99 -7.38 1.56
N THR A 24 -21.88 -6.55 1.01
CA THR A 24 -21.47 -5.57 -0.01
C THR A 24 -20.27 -4.74 0.45
N TRP A 25 -19.39 -4.29 -0.46
CA TRP A 25 -18.10 -3.64 -0.15
C TRP A 25 -18.13 -2.59 0.99
N PHE A 26 -19.22 -1.83 1.11
CA PHE A 26 -19.40 -0.79 2.15
C PHE A 26 -19.87 -1.33 3.51
N GLN A 27 -20.39 -2.55 3.56
CA GLN A 27 -20.84 -3.21 4.79
C GLN A 27 -19.73 -4.03 5.45
N ASP A 28 -18.66 -4.34 4.73
CA ASP A 28 -17.49 -5.02 5.29
C ASP A 28 -16.66 -4.05 6.15
N SER A 29 -16.84 -4.16 7.46
CA SER A 29 -16.15 -3.30 8.44
C SER A 29 -14.61 -3.38 8.30
N PHE A 30 -14.07 -4.54 7.96
CA PHE A 30 -12.62 -4.69 7.78
C PHE A 30 -12.07 -3.88 6.61
N ILE A 31 -12.77 -3.89 5.46
CA ILE A 31 -12.35 -3.15 4.26
C ILE A 31 -12.46 -1.66 4.51
N PHE A 32 -13.55 -1.22 5.14
CA PHE A 32 -13.77 0.17 5.50
C PHE A 32 -12.68 0.68 6.46
N TRP A 33 -12.51 0.03 7.61
CA TRP A 33 -11.52 0.44 8.61
C TRP A 33 -10.09 0.30 8.11
N GLY A 34 -9.78 -0.70 7.28
CA GLY A 34 -8.46 -0.85 6.68
C GLY A 34 -8.13 0.23 5.64
N SER A 35 -9.13 0.69 4.90
CA SER A 35 -8.97 1.83 3.97
C SER A 35 -8.77 3.13 4.74
N VAL A 36 -9.57 3.35 5.79
CA VAL A 36 -9.46 4.53 6.67
C VAL A 36 -8.10 4.57 7.37
N SER A 37 -7.63 3.44 7.90
CA SER A 37 -6.33 3.38 8.58
C SER A 37 -5.17 3.67 7.62
N SER A 38 -5.19 3.10 6.40
CA SER A 38 -4.19 3.41 5.37
C SER A 38 -4.19 4.90 5.02
N PHE A 39 -5.37 5.49 4.85
CA PHE A 39 -5.50 6.92 4.56
C PHE A 39 -4.95 7.80 5.69
N LEU A 40 -5.21 7.42 6.94
CA LEU A 40 -4.69 8.10 8.12
C LEU A 40 -3.15 8.03 8.18
N LEU A 41 -2.55 6.88 7.86
CA LEU A 41 -1.09 6.74 7.76
C LEU A 41 -0.49 7.66 6.69
N ILE A 42 -1.16 7.80 5.54
CA ILE A 42 -0.73 8.71 4.48
C ILE A 42 -0.81 10.17 4.94
N ILE A 43 -1.86 10.56 5.66
CA ILE A 43 -1.96 11.92 6.23
C ILE A 43 -0.78 12.16 7.18
N ILE A 44 -0.48 11.22 8.09
CA ILE A 44 0.67 11.35 8.99
C ILE A 44 1.97 11.48 8.20
N LEU A 45 2.17 10.67 7.15
CA LEU A 45 3.34 10.74 6.28
C LEU A 45 3.50 12.13 5.66
N ILE A 46 2.42 12.71 5.12
CA ILE A 46 2.42 14.07 4.56
C ILE A 46 2.78 15.10 5.62
N LEU A 47 2.18 15.00 6.81
CA LEU A 47 2.47 15.91 7.93
C LEU A 47 3.95 15.84 8.34
N ILE A 48 4.52 14.64 8.45
CA ILE A 48 5.94 14.45 8.77
C ILE A 48 6.82 15.14 7.73
N ILE A 49 6.53 14.95 6.45
CA ILE A 49 7.34 15.54 5.37
C ILE A 49 7.25 17.07 5.38
N LEU A 50 6.04 17.62 5.53
CA LEU A 50 5.81 19.08 5.52
C LEU A 50 6.43 19.76 6.74
N PHE A 51 6.25 19.20 7.94
CA PHE A 51 6.65 19.88 9.17
C PHE A 51 8.07 19.56 9.63
N LYS A 52 8.55 18.32 9.43
CA LYS A 52 9.84 17.87 9.94
C LYS A 52 10.94 17.85 8.88
N LEU A 53 10.69 17.25 7.72
CA LEU A 53 11.72 17.17 6.67
C LEU A 53 11.94 18.52 5.97
N ARG A 54 10.97 19.46 6.07
CA ARG A 54 11.01 20.83 5.54
C ARG A 54 11.91 20.91 4.31
N PRO A 55 11.41 20.59 3.11
CA PRO A 55 12.22 20.55 1.89
C PRO A 55 12.77 21.95 1.58
N SER A 56 13.90 22.27 2.21
CA SER A 56 14.66 23.47 2.02
C SER A 56 15.35 23.37 0.66
N SER A 57 15.41 24.49 -0.05
CA SER A 57 16.21 24.61 -1.28
C SER A 57 17.72 24.61 -1.01
N GLU A 58 18.14 24.54 0.25
CA GLU A 58 19.55 24.52 0.61
C GLU A 58 20.19 23.18 0.28
N LEU A 59 21.25 23.25 -0.53
CA LEU A 59 22.11 22.15 -0.91
C LEU A 59 22.79 21.60 0.34
N VAL A 60 22.23 20.56 0.97
CA VAL A 60 22.99 19.78 1.94
C VAL A 60 23.84 18.80 1.14
N ALA A 61 25.16 19.03 1.13
CA ALA A 61 26.13 18.18 0.46
C ALA A 61 26.23 16.85 1.22
N VAL A 62 25.49 15.83 0.77
CA VAL A 62 25.42 14.55 1.49
C VAL A 62 26.69 13.72 1.28
N HIS A 63 27.34 13.71 0.11
CA HIS A 63 28.61 12.98 -0.11
C HIS A 63 29.51 13.69 -1.14
N TYR A 64 30.80 13.80 -0.84
CA TYR A 64 31.83 14.23 -1.80
C TYR A 64 32.30 13.00 -2.58
N ASN A 65 31.86 12.82 -3.82
CA ASN A 65 32.32 11.72 -4.68
C ASN A 65 33.49 12.22 -5.53
N VAL A 66 34.69 11.67 -5.30
CA VAL A 66 35.95 12.06 -5.99
C VAL A 66 35.87 11.85 -7.52
N LEU A 67 34.98 10.98 -7.99
CA LEU A 67 34.83 10.64 -9.42
C LEU A 67 33.75 11.47 -10.15
N ILE A 68 32.84 12.14 -9.44
CA ILE A 68 31.62 12.75 -10.06
C ILE A 68 31.41 14.23 -9.64
N GLY A 69 32.08 14.71 -8.59
CA GLY A 69 31.81 16.03 -8.00
C GLY A 69 30.75 15.96 -6.89
N VAL A 70 30.28 17.11 -6.40
CA VAL A 70 29.24 17.17 -5.36
C VAL A 70 27.98 16.51 -5.90
N ASP A 71 27.60 15.35 -5.35
CA ASP A 71 26.31 14.74 -5.67
C ASP A 71 25.24 15.54 -4.92
N LEU A 72 24.81 16.58 -5.61
CA LEU A 72 23.73 17.43 -5.19
C LEU A 72 22.46 16.61 -5.38
N VAL A 73 21.97 15.98 -4.32
CA VAL A 73 20.54 15.59 -4.23
C VAL A 73 19.74 16.89 -4.08
N GLN A 74 19.84 17.74 -5.10
CA GLN A 74 19.05 18.93 -5.33
C GLN A 74 17.66 18.44 -5.66
N ARG A 75 16.84 18.28 -4.63
CA ARG A 75 15.45 18.72 -4.59
C ARG A 75 14.81 18.03 -3.40
N GLY A 76 14.55 18.77 -2.32
CA GLY A 76 13.62 18.33 -1.27
C GLY A 76 12.24 17.89 -1.83
N TRP A 77 11.95 18.20 -3.11
CA TRP A 77 10.82 17.65 -3.84
C TRP A 77 10.78 16.12 -3.92
N TYR A 78 11.93 15.42 -3.88
CA TYR A 78 11.95 13.95 -3.87
C TYR A 78 11.26 13.36 -2.64
N PHE A 79 11.21 14.09 -1.52
CA PHE A 79 10.48 13.63 -0.34
C PHE A 79 8.97 13.56 -0.59
N TYR A 80 8.41 14.39 -1.50
CA TYR A 80 6.99 14.30 -1.89
C TYR A 80 6.66 13.09 -2.77
N VAL A 81 7.66 12.38 -3.29
CA VAL A 81 7.44 11.14 -4.06
C VAL A 81 6.91 10.03 -3.14
N LEU A 82 7.37 9.96 -1.89
CA LEU A 82 6.89 8.97 -0.92
C LEU A 82 5.36 9.03 -0.68
N PRO A 83 4.77 10.18 -0.31
CA PRO A 83 3.32 10.27 -0.10
C PRO A 83 2.55 10.12 -1.41
N LEU A 84 3.10 10.56 -2.54
CA LEU A 84 2.48 10.35 -3.84
C LEU A 84 2.36 8.84 -4.16
N ILE A 85 3.43 8.08 -3.97
CA ILE A 85 3.41 6.62 -4.15
C ILE A 85 2.40 5.98 -3.18
N ALA A 86 2.36 6.42 -1.92
CA ALA A 86 1.42 5.89 -0.94
C ALA A 86 -0.05 6.08 -1.38
N VAL A 87 -0.40 7.27 -1.89
CA VAL A 87 -1.73 7.57 -2.43
C VAL A 87 -2.05 6.73 -3.66
N LEU A 88 -1.08 6.55 -4.57
CA LEU A 88 -1.26 5.75 -5.78
C LEU A 88 -1.49 4.27 -5.44
N VAL A 89 -0.70 3.71 -4.53
CA VAL A 89 -0.84 2.31 -4.07
C VAL A 89 -2.20 2.11 -3.40
N LEU A 90 -2.61 3.00 -2.49
CA LEU A 90 -3.91 2.92 -1.83
C LEU A 90 -5.05 2.98 -2.86
N SER A 91 -5.00 3.94 -3.77
CA SER A 91 -6.03 4.15 -4.80
C SER A 91 -6.15 2.94 -5.73
N TYR A 92 -5.01 2.40 -6.18
CA TYR A 92 -4.96 1.21 -7.03
C TYR A 92 -5.49 -0.03 -6.31
N ASN A 93 -5.09 -0.25 -5.06
CA ASN A 93 -5.55 -1.38 -4.27
C ASN A 93 -7.03 -1.29 -3.91
N ILE A 94 -7.58 -0.10 -3.61
CA ILE A 94 -9.01 0.10 -3.41
C ILE A 94 -9.78 -0.20 -4.70
N PHE A 95 -9.29 0.27 -5.84
CA PHE A 95 -9.91 0.00 -7.15
C PHE A 95 -9.95 -1.50 -7.46
N LEU A 96 -8.83 -2.19 -7.28
CA LEU A 96 -8.74 -3.65 -7.47
C LEU A 96 -9.60 -4.39 -6.45
N ALA A 97 -9.55 -4.01 -5.17
CA ALA A 97 -10.35 -4.64 -4.13
C ALA A 97 -11.84 -4.53 -4.46
N ARG A 98 -12.32 -3.36 -4.91
CA ARG A 98 -13.71 -3.20 -5.34
C ARG A 98 -14.06 -4.08 -6.54
N LYS A 99 -13.15 -4.26 -7.49
CA LYS A 99 -13.35 -5.13 -8.66
C LYS A 99 -13.39 -6.61 -8.28
N PHE A 100 -12.51 -7.05 -7.39
CA PHE A 100 -12.38 -8.45 -6.98
C PHE A 100 -13.36 -8.87 -5.89
N HIS A 101 -13.92 -7.93 -5.12
CA HIS A 101 -14.84 -8.23 -4.03
C HIS A 101 -16.06 -9.04 -4.46
N GLY A 102 -16.56 -8.82 -5.69
CA GLY A 102 -17.66 -9.61 -6.26
C GLY A 102 -17.28 -11.03 -6.72
N PHE A 103 -15.98 -11.32 -6.90
CA PHE A 103 -15.48 -12.63 -7.31
C PHE A 103 -14.92 -13.42 -6.12
N GLU A 104 -14.01 -12.79 -5.36
CA GLU A 104 -13.35 -13.36 -4.19
C GLU A 104 -13.09 -12.29 -3.10
N SER A 105 -13.77 -12.43 -1.96
CA SER A 105 -13.61 -11.53 -0.81
C SER A 105 -12.21 -11.59 -0.21
N PHE A 106 -11.55 -12.75 -0.26
CA PHE A 106 -10.20 -12.94 0.25
C PHE A 106 -9.17 -12.05 -0.46
N ALA A 107 -9.25 -11.94 -1.80
CA ALA A 107 -8.39 -11.06 -2.57
C ALA A 107 -8.56 -9.59 -2.17
N SER A 108 -9.79 -9.18 -1.84
CA SER A 108 -10.09 -7.82 -1.38
C SER A 108 -9.47 -7.52 -0.02
N TYR A 109 -9.56 -8.45 0.92
CA TYR A 109 -8.91 -8.32 2.23
C TYR A 109 -7.39 -8.23 2.08
N LEU A 110 -6.80 -9.08 1.24
CA LEU A 110 -5.36 -9.08 0.99
C LEU A 110 -4.88 -7.75 0.40
N LEU A 111 -5.62 -7.18 -0.56
CA LEU A 111 -5.31 -5.89 -1.17
C LEU A 111 -5.38 -4.73 -0.16
N ILE A 112 -6.39 -4.72 0.72
CA ILE A 112 -6.49 -3.70 1.77
C ILE A 112 -5.37 -3.85 2.79
N THR A 113 -5.07 -5.08 3.23
CA THR A 113 -3.93 -5.33 4.13
C THR A 113 -2.60 -4.91 3.49
N ALA A 114 -2.40 -5.18 2.20
CA ALA A 114 -1.23 -4.72 1.47
C ALA A 114 -1.12 -3.18 1.46
N SER A 115 -2.23 -2.45 1.31
CA SER A 115 -2.23 -0.98 1.41
C SER A 115 -1.81 -0.47 2.78
N ILE A 116 -2.28 -1.11 3.86
CA ILE A 116 -1.90 -0.74 5.23
C ILE A 116 -0.40 -0.94 5.43
N LEU A 117 0.11 -2.11 5.03
CA LEU A 117 1.53 -2.44 5.13
C LEU A 117 2.39 -1.51 4.28
N ALA A 118 2.02 -1.24 3.04
CA ALA A 118 2.75 -0.34 2.15
C ALA A 118 2.82 1.08 2.75
N SER A 119 1.69 1.60 3.26
CA SER A 119 1.65 2.91 3.92
C SER A 119 2.51 2.94 5.19
N GLY A 120 2.49 1.86 5.98
CA GLY A 120 3.33 1.71 7.17
C GLY A 120 4.84 1.65 6.84
N ILE A 121 5.22 0.92 5.80
CA ILE A 121 6.62 0.85 5.33
C ILE A 121 7.10 2.22 4.85
N LEU A 122 6.28 2.94 4.08
CA LEU A 122 6.62 4.29 3.60
C LEU A 122 6.73 5.29 4.76
N LEU A 123 5.89 5.15 5.78
CA LEU A 123 6.00 5.92 7.03
C LEU A 123 7.32 5.62 7.76
N ALA A 124 7.67 4.34 7.88
CA ALA A 124 8.93 3.92 8.49
C ALA A 124 10.14 4.43 7.69
N ALA A 125 10.07 4.44 6.35
CA ALA A 125 11.11 5.00 5.50
C ALA A 125 11.26 6.52 5.72
N ALA A 126 10.16 7.27 5.80
CA ALA A 126 10.20 8.69 6.12
C ALA A 126 10.74 8.97 7.53
N ALA A 127 10.43 8.11 8.51
CA ALA A 127 11.01 8.18 9.84
C ALA A 127 12.51 7.88 9.82
N ALA A 128 12.97 6.87 9.07
CA ALA A 128 14.38 6.55 8.94
C ALA A 128 15.18 7.72 8.34
N LEU A 129 14.63 8.39 7.32
CA LEU A 129 15.21 9.60 6.73
C LEU A 129 15.34 10.76 7.73
N MET A 130 14.51 10.81 8.77
CA MET A 130 14.63 11.82 9.82
C MET A 130 15.81 11.56 10.76
N TYR A 131 16.16 10.30 11.01
CA TYR A 131 17.20 9.92 11.98
C TYR A 131 18.54 9.59 11.32
N LEU A 132 18.59 9.46 9.99
CA LEU A 132 19.85 9.31 9.27
C LEU A 132 20.54 10.68 9.20
N PRO A 133 21.78 10.82 9.71
CA PRO A 133 22.55 12.06 9.68
C PRO A 133 22.99 12.45 8.27
#